data_AF-A0AAD7L165-F1
#
_entry.id   AF-A0AAD7L165-F1
#
_cell.length_a   1.000
_cell.length_b   1.000
_cell.length_c   1.000
_cell.angle_alpha   90.00
_cell.angle_beta   90.00
_cell.angle_gamma   90.00
#
_symmetry.space_group_name_H-M   'P 1'
#
loop_
_entity.id
_entity.type
_entity.pdbx_description
1 polymer ?
#
loop_
_entity_poly.entity_id
_entity_poly.type
_entity_poly.pdbx_seq_one_letter_code
_entity_poly.pdbx_strand_id
1 'polypeptide(L)'
;MHGYSRLGTPRSNSSPPSSPRLRHGRSKNTSWDGGGVRGSKEYNVEKFLFVLISAVFKRRGLLLFAPLLYISGMLLYMGSFSFDVVNLQNGVVVVHKRSPPGSVYRSPQVFEKLWPFMEAESNGSINALMTAWDLKNHQRWKPCANRSVPEAELPKSNGFLIIEANGGLNQQRLSICDAVAVAGLLNATLVIPIFHLNSVWRDSSTFGDIFDEDYFINSLRSHVNVVRELPGDILQQFDNNTSNIVNLRVKAWSSPTYYIHKVLPKLLEMGAVRIAPFSNRLAHAVPSSVQRLRCMANFEALRFSEPIRTLADSMVDRMVKKSSQSGGKYISVHLRFEEDMVAFSCCEYDGGEEEKHEMDIARERSWRGKFRKRGRIIRPGANRVDGKCPLTPLEVGMMLRGMGFDNSTSVYVAAGKIYKAEKYMAPLKQIFPRLETKDTLATPEELAPFKGHSTRLAALDYTVCLHSEVFVTTQGGNFPHFLMGHRRYLYGGHAKTIKPDKRKLALLFDKPKIRWEAFKQQMKDMLRHSDQKGIELKKSSGSLYTFPMPDCMCKQAGVRNENRNSNTTI
;
A
#
# COMPACT_ATOMS: atom_id res chain seq x y z
N MET A 1 -10.20 22.73 -4.11
CA MET A 1 -9.07 22.26 -4.94
C MET A 1 -8.80 20.79 -4.63
N HIS A 2 -9.19 19.90 -5.54
CA HIS A 2 -9.02 18.42 -5.49
C HIS A 2 -7.80 18.01 -6.31
N GLY A 3 -7.14 16.84 -6.16
CA GLY A 3 -7.35 15.65 -5.33
C GLY A 3 -6.24 14.60 -5.61
N TYR A 4 -6.42 13.36 -5.10
CA TYR A 4 -5.81 12.03 -5.37
C TYR A 4 -5.61 11.32 -4.00
N SER A 5 -5.89 10.03 -3.74
CA SER A 5 -6.20 8.85 -4.56
C SER A 5 -7.18 7.94 -3.81
N ARG A 6 -8.17 7.39 -4.51
CA ARG A 6 -8.95 6.21 -4.07
C ARG A 6 -8.24 4.96 -4.56
N LEU A 7 -7.90 4.04 -3.66
CA LEU A 7 -7.67 2.63 -3.99
C LEU A 7 -8.95 1.88 -3.59
N GLY A 8 -9.75 1.53 -4.60
CA GLY A 8 -10.90 0.63 -4.45
C GLY A 8 -10.49 -0.79 -4.83
N THR A 9 -10.75 -1.74 -3.94
CA THR A 9 -10.71 -3.19 -4.20
C THR A 9 -11.75 -3.58 -5.27
N PRO A 10 -11.45 -4.51 -6.19
CA PRO A 10 -12.41 -4.97 -7.19
C PRO A 10 -13.42 -5.93 -6.55
N ARG A 11 -14.72 -5.62 -6.67
CA ARG A 11 -15.81 -6.59 -6.50
C ARG A 11 -16.28 -7.04 -7.89
N SER A 12 -16.50 -8.33 -8.03
CA SER A 12 -17.05 -9.01 -9.22
C SER A 12 -18.45 -8.50 -9.54
N ASN A 13 -18.69 -8.16 -10.82
CA ASN A 13 -20.02 -7.83 -11.35
C ASN A 13 -20.82 -9.12 -11.59
N SER A 14 -22.01 -9.21 -11.00
CA SER A 14 -23.12 -10.02 -11.46
C SER A 14 -24.29 -9.09 -11.81
N SER A 15 -24.83 -9.22 -13.01
CA SER A 15 -25.90 -8.41 -13.62
C SER A 15 -27.21 -8.43 -12.82
N PRO A 16 -28.02 -7.34 -12.81
CA PRO A 16 -29.38 -7.36 -12.28
C PRO A 16 -30.43 -7.67 -13.38
N PRO A 17 -31.55 -8.32 -13.05
CA PRO A 17 -32.67 -8.52 -13.97
C PRO A 17 -33.64 -7.33 -13.99
N SER A 18 -34.36 -7.22 -15.11
CA SER A 18 -35.28 -6.16 -15.51
C SER A 18 -36.60 -6.12 -14.74
N SER A 19 -37.09 -4.91 -14.47
CA SER A 19 -38.43 -4.62 -13.92
C SER A 19 -39.50 -4.55 -15.03
N PRO A 20 -40.74 -5.03 -14.81
CA PRO A 20 -41.86 -4.78 -15.71
C PRO A 20 -42.67 -3.54 -15.31
N ARG A 21 -43.09 -2.78 -16.33
CA ARG A 21 -43.97 -1.60 -16.26
C ARG A 21 -45.43 -2.02 -16.07
N LEU A 22 -46.11 -1.40 -15.12
CA LEU A 22 -47.58 -1.41 -14.97
C LEU A 22 -48.19 -0.26 -15.79
N ARG A 23 -49.29 -0.55 -16.50
CA ARG A 23 -50.16 0.43 -17.17
C ARG A 23 -51.60 0.21 -16.68
N HIS A 24 -52.27 1.31 -16.36
CA HIS A 24 -53.66 1.40 -15.91
C HIS A 24 -54.70 1.03 -16.98
N GLY A 25 -55.84 0.50 -16.54
CA GLY A 25 -57.11 0.43 -17.27
C GLY A 25 -58.28 0.44 -16.28
N ARG A 26 -59.33 1.20 -16.60
CA ARG A 26 -60.34 1.79 -15.70
C ARG A 26 -61.72 1.14 -15.94
N SER A 27 -62.44 0.84 -14.84
CA SER A 27 -63.91 0.84 -14.62
C SER A 27 -64.90 0.49 -15.76
N LYS A 28 -65.84 -0.44 -15.46
CA LYS A 28 -67.30 -0.18 -15.57
C LYS A 28 -68.14 -1.23 -14.80
N ASN A 29 -69.20 -0.73 -14.14
CA ASN A 29 -70.25 -1.46 -13.43
C ASN A 29 -71.21 -2.21 -14.37
N THR A 30 -71.83 -3.28 -13.86
CA THR A 30 -73.28 -3.54 -13.97
C THR A 30 -73.74 -4.56 -12.93
N SER A 31 -75.04 -4.48 -12.63
CA SER A 31 -75.79 -4.99 -11.47
C SER A 31 -76.70 -6.17 -11.86
N TRP A 32 -77.37 -6.74 -10.85
CA TRP A 32 -78.52 -7.67 -10.85
C TRP A 32 -78.19 -9.16 -10.83
N ASP A 33 -78.97 -10.05 -10.22
CA ASP A 33 -79.98 -10.03 -9.15
C ASP A 33 -80.34 -11.52 -8.94
N GLY A 34 -80.87 -11.88 -7.76
CA GLY A 34 -81.91 -12.91 -7.64
C GLY A 34 -81.55 -14.41 -7.73
N GLY A 35 -81.64 -15.08 -6.57
CA GLY A 35 -82.58 -16.20 -6.42
C GLY A 35 -82.02 -17.64 -6.37
N GLY A 36 -82.05 -18.22 -5.16
CA GLY A 36 -82.91 -19.39 -4.95
C GLY A 36 -82.29 -20.79 -4.79
N VAL A 37 -82.38 -21.27 -3.54
CA VAL A 37 -82.91 -22.59 -3.13
C VAL A 37 -81.96 -23.79 -2.91
N ARG A 38 -81.83 -24.09 -1.60
CA ARG A 38 -81.82 -25.37 -0.86
C ARG A 38 -80.80 -26.48 -1.17
N GLY A 39 -80.05 -26.79 -0.11
CA GLY A 39 -80.18 -28.10 0.56
C GLY A 39 -78.92 -28.95 0.58
N SER A 40 -78.58 -29.46 1.76
CA SER A 40 -77.62 -30.56 2.06
C SER A 40 -76.17 -30.25 2.48
N LYS A 41 -75.87 -29.13 3.17
CA LYS A 41 -74.51 -28.93 3.75
C LYS A 41 -74.39 -28.49 5.21
N GLU A 42 -75.48 -28.19 5.92
CA GLU A 42 -75.35 -27.64 7.30
C GLU A 42 -75.09 -28.68 8.40
N TYR A 43 -75.41 -29.97 8.21
CA TYR A 43 -75.16 -30.98 9.25
C TYR A 43 -73.69 -31.46 9.35
N ASN A 44 -72.89 -31.26 8.30
CA ASN A 44 -71.48 -31.69 8.26
C ASN A 44 -70.50 -30.60 8.71
N VAL A 45 -70.90 -29.32 8.68
CA VAL A 45 -70.04 -28.19 9.06
C VAL A 45 -69.95 -28.07 10.59
N GLU A 46 -71.04 -28.29 11.32
CA GLU A 46 -71.05 -28.26 12.80
C GLU A 46 -70.17 -29.38 13.41
N LYS A 47 -70.22 -30.59 12.85
CA LYS A 47 -69.36 -31.70 13.31
C LYS A 47 -67.88 -31.43 13.05
N PHE A 48 -67.55 -30.80 11.92
CA PHE A 48 -66.19 -30.45 11.57
C PHE A 48 -65.64 -29.32 12.45
N LEU A 49 -66.47 -28.32 12.77
CA LEU A 49 -66.12 -27.21 13.65
C LEU A 49 -65.88 -27.67 15.10
N PHE A 50 -66.69 -28.61 15.59
CA PHE A 50 -66.52 -29.16 16.95
C PHE A 50 -65.22 -29.98 17.09
N VAL A 51 -64.84 -30.75 16.05
CA VAL A 51 -63.56 -31.47 16.01
C VAL A 51 -62.37 -30.51 15.93
N LEU A 52 -62.49 -29.42 15.17
CA LEU A 52 -61.45 -28.38 15.05
C LEU A 52 -61.25 -27.63 16.37
N ILE A 53 -62.33 -27.24 17.04
CA ILE A 53 -62.26 -26.56 18.34
C ILE A 53 -61.71 -27.53 19.40
N SER A 54 -62.13 -28.80 19.42
CA SER A 54 -61.60 -29.79 20.36
C SER A 54 -60.11 -30.11 20.12
N ALA A 55 -59.64 -30.06 18.86
CA ALA A 55 -58.23 -30.21 18.50
C ALA A 55 -57.37 -29.00 18.90
N VAL A 56 -57.91 -27.77 18.82
CA VAL A 56 -57.22 -26.54 19.25
C VAL A 56 -57.12 -26.46 20.77
N PHE A 57 -58.15 -26.90 21.51
CA PHE A 57 -58.12 -26.92 22.98
C PHE A 57 -57.25 -28.04 23.57
N LYS A 58 -57.00 -29.15 22.86
CA LYS A 58 -56.08 -30.22 23.28
C LYS A 58 -54.58 -29.90 23.10
N ARG A 59 -54.21 -28.77 22.47
CA ARG A 59 -52.81 -28.33 22.31
C ARG A 59 -52.46 -27.08 23.14
N ARG A 60 -53.14 -26.86 24.26
CA ARG A 60 -52.83 -25.76 25.21
C ARG A 60 -51.45 -25.85 25.87
N GLY A 61 -50.78 -27.00 25.82
CA GLY A 61 -49.37 -27.12 26.26
C GLY A 61 -48.38 -26.43 25.31
N LEU A 62 -48.64 -26.41 23.99
CA LEU A 62 -47.64 -26.01 23.00
C LEU A 62 -47.52 -24.49 22.81
N LEU A 63 -48.59 -23.74 23.08
CA LEU A 63 -48.59 -22.27 23.03
C LEU A 63 -47.93 -21.62 24.26
N LEU A 64 -47.81 -22.35 25.38
CA LEU A 64 -47.05 -21.90 26.55
C LEU A 64 -45.53 -21.96 26.33
N PHE A 65 -45.07 -22.81 25.42
CA PHE A 65 -43.66 -22.90 25.05
C PHE A 65 -43.23 -21.89 23.99
N ALA A 66 -44.16 -21.28 23.23
CA ALA A 66 -43.78 -20.31 22.21
C ALA A 66 -43.13 -19.03 22.80
N PRO A 67 -43.65 -18.43 23.90
CA PRO A 67 -42.95 -17.36 24.60
C PRO A 67 -41.61 -17.82 25.20
N LEU A 68 -41.54 -19.04 25.73
CA LEU A 68 -40.31 -19.59 26.31
C LEU A 68 -39.23 -19.87 25.25
N LEU A 69 -39.61 -20.37 24.07
CA LEU A 69 -38.74 -20.56 22.93
C LEU A 69 -38.32 -19.22 22.31
N TYR A 70 -39.20 -18.22 22.31
CA TYR A 70 -38.86 -16.86 21.89
C TYR A 70 -37.88 -16.22 22.87
N ILE A 71 -38.12 -16.34 24.18
CA ILE A 71 -37.20 -15.85 25.23
C ILE A 71 -35.88 -16.62 25.17
N SER A 72 -35.90 -17.95 25.01
CA SER A 72 -34.70 -18.77 24.83
C SER A 72 -33.95 -18.41 23.55
N GLY A 73 -34.65 -18.14 22.45
CA GLY A 73 -34.08 -17.66 21.19
C GLY A 73 -33.48 -16.26 21.33
N MET A 74 -34.14 -15.37 22.07
CA MET A 74 -33.63 -14.04 22.41
C MET A 74 -32.44 -14.11 23.36
N LEU A 75 -32.42 -15.03 24.33
CA LEU A 75 -31.28 -15.25 25.23
C LEU A 75 -30.09 -15.90 24.52
N LEU A 76 -30.32 -16.80 23.55
CA LEU A 76 -29.25 -17.33 22.67
C LEU A 76 -28.72 -16.26 21.71
N TYR A 77 -29.61 -15.42 21.17
CA TYR A 77 -29.23 -14.26 20.36
C TYR A 77 -28.48 -13.20 21.19
N MET A 78 -28.88 -12.96 22.43
CA MET A 78 -28.18 -12.11 23.40
C MET A 78 -26.88 -12.75 23.90
N GLY A 79 -26.80 -14.08 24.01
CA GLY A 79 -25.59 -14.83 24.36
C GLY A 79 -24.51 -14.81 23.28
N SER A 80 -24.85 -14.30 22.09
CA SER A 80 -23.89 -13.91 21.05
C SER A 80 -23.19 -12.57 21.36
N PHE A 81 -23.68 -11.83 22.36
CA PHE A 81 -23.01 -10.68 22.98
C PHE A 81 -22.44 -11.11 24.33
N SER A 82 -21.10 -11.16 24.44
CA SER A 82 -20.45 -11.46 25.71
C SER A 82 -20.56 -10.24 26.64
N PHE A 83 -21.44 -10.33 27.64
CA PHE A 83 -21.53 -9.37 28.74
C PHE A 83 -20.77 -9.92 29.95
N ASP A 84 -19.83 -9.17 30.52
CA ASP A 84 -19.22 -9.50 31.81
C ASP A 84 -20.14 -8.93 32.92
N VAL A 85 -20.66 -9.79 33.79
CA VAL A 85 -21.43 -9.41 34.99
C VAL A 85 -20.50 -9.43 36.18
N VAL A 86 -20.15 -8.27 36.77
CA VAL A 86 -19.60 -8.24 38.14
C VAL A 86 -20.03 -6.99 38.92
N ASN A 87 -20.54 -7.29 40.12
CA ASN A 87 -20.80 -6.55 41.35
C ASN A 87 -21.94 -5.52 41.45
N LEU A 88 -22.93 -5.93 42.25
CA LEU A 88 -24.08 -5.16 42.71
C LEU A 88 -23.68 -4.38 43.97
N GLN A 89 -23.02 -3.25 43.80
CA GLN A 89 -23.02 -2.20 44.82
C GLN A 89 -23.57 -0.94 44.16
N ASN A 90 -24.77 -0.54 44.58
CA ASN A 90 -25.47 0.71 44.24
C ASN A 90 -26.37 0.73 43.00
N GLY A 91 -26.98 -0.39 42.61
CA GLY A 91 -28.23 -0.38 41.82
C GLY A 91 -28.17 0.15 40.39
N VAL A 92 -26.99 0.42 39.83
CA VAL A 92 -26.80 0.79 38.43
C VAL A 92 -26.14 -0.38 37.69
N VAL A 93 -26.89 -1.05 36.81
CA VAL A 93 -26.33 -2.07 35.91
C VAL A 93 -25.61 -1.36 34.76
N VAL A 94 -24.31 -1.12 34.90
CA VAL A 94 -23.48 -0.62 33.79
C VAL A 94 -23.10 -1.80 32.90
N VAL A 95 -23.91 -2.06 31.87
CA VAL A 95 -23.61 -3.05 30.83
C VAL A 95 -22.41 -2.56 30.02
N HIS A 96 -21.21 -2.99 30.40
CA HIS A 96 -20.01 -2.74 29.60
C HIS A 96 -20.06 -3.64 28.37
N LYS A 97 -20.50 -3.06 27.24
CA LYS A 97 -20.42 -3.75 25.95
C LYS A 97 -18.95 -4.05 25.66
N ARG A 98 -18.59 -5.34 25.66
CA ARG A 98 -17.23 -5.77 25.33
C ARG A 98 -16.85 -5.25 23.94
N SER A 99 -15.72 -4.55 23.87
CA SER A 99 -15.21 -4.05 22.60
C SER A 99 -14.95 -5.21 21.64
N PRO A 100 -15.25 -5.08 20.33
CA PRO A 100 -14.97 -6.13 19.35
C PRO A 100 -13.49 -6.55 19.38
N PRO A 101 -13.15 -7.83 19.18
CA PRO A 101 -11.75 -8.26 19.14
C PRO A 101 -10.93 -7.50 18.09
N GLY A 102 -9.74 -7.05 18.46
CA GLY A 102 -8.83 -6.27 17.63
C GLY A 102 -9.15 -4.78 17.55
N SER A 103 -10.21 -4.32 18.23
CA SER A 103 -10.63 -2.92 18.17
C SER A 103 -9.90 -2.03 19.17
N VAL A 104 -9.29 -2.60 20.20
CA VAL A 104 -8.61 -1.84 21.25
C VAL A 104 -7.09 -1.96 21.08
N TYR A 105 -6.37 -0.86 21.34
CA TYR A 105 -4.92 -0.86 21.42
C TYR A 105 -4.49 -1.42 22.79
N ARG A 106 -4.08 -2.69 22.83
CA ARG A 106 -3.55 -3.35 24.05
C ARG A 106 -2.11 -3.85 23.88
N SER A 107 -1.39 -3.25 22.95
CA SER A 107 -0.03 -3.65 22.58
C SER A 107 0.96 -3.55 23.76
N PRO A 108 0.90 -2.53 24.64
CA PRO A 108 1.73 -2.48 25.84
C PRO A 108 1.52 -3.67 26.80
N GLN A 109 0.26 -4.06 27.08
CA GLN A 109 -0.02 -5.20 27.95
C GLN A 109 0.41 -6.54 27.34
N VAL A 110 0.29 -6.66 26.01
CA VAL A 110 0.82 -7.83 25.29
C VAL A 110 2.34 -7.86 25.37
N PHE A 111 3.00 -6.71 25.22
CA PHE A 111 4.45 -6.60 25.31
C PHE A 111 4.97 -7.02 26.69
N GLU A 112 4.43 -6.45 27.76
CA GLU A 112 4.80 -6.80 29.14
C GLU A 112 4.72 -8.31 29.39
N LYS A 113 3.66 -8.96 28.87
CA LYS A 113 3.50 -10.41 29.02
C LYS A 113 4.51 -11.22 28.21
N LEU A 114 4.82 -10.78 26.99
CA LEU A 114 5.68 -11.55 26.08
C LEU A 114 7.17 -11.24 26.25
N TRP A 115 7.51 -10.11 26.85
CA TRP A 115 8.88 -9.61 26.98
C TRP A 115 9.85 -10.61 27.65
N PRO A 116 9.51 -11.26 28.79
CA PRO A 116 10.42 -12.23 29.41
C PRO A 116 10.79 -13.41 28.50
N PHE A 117 9.86 -13.83 27.63
CA PHE A 117 10.11 -14.90 26.67
C PHE A 117 10.99 -14.42 25.50
N MET A 118 10.81 -13.17 25.06
CA MET A 118 11.68 -12.56 24.05
C MET A 118 13.12 -12.43 24.58
N GLU A 119 13.30 -12.01 25.83
CA GLU A 119 14.63 -11.91 26.43
C GLU A 119 15.31 -13.28 26.51
N ALA A 120 14.60 -14.31 27.02
CA ALA A 120 15.14 -15.66 27.15
C ALA A 120 15.61 -16.28 25.83
N GLU A 121 14.91 -16.03 24.71
CA GLU A 121 15.27 -16.61 23.40
C GLU A 121 16.47 -15.95 22.72
N SER A 122 16.92 -14.78 23.20
CA SER A 122 18.00 -14.03 22.55
C SER A 122 19.36 -14.75 22.58
N ASN A 123 19.48 -15.84 23.35
CA ASN A 123 20.73 -16.60 23.54
C ASN A 123 20.77 -17.96 22.81
N GLY A 124 19.71 -18.40 22.13
CA GLY A 124 19.62 -19.82 21.68
C GLY A 124 18.95 -20.12 20.34
N SER A 125 18.53 -19.11 19.55
CA SER A 125 17.81 -19.37 18.28
C SER A 125 18.61 -18.98 17.03
N ILE A 126 18.43 -19.73 15.94
CA ILE A 126 18.93 -19.33 14.61
C ILE A 126 18.25 -18.01 14.23
N ASN A 127 19.04 -16.94 14.14
CA ASN A 127 18.57 -15.62 13.76
C ASN A 127 17.96 -15.68 12.34
N ALA A 128 16.69 -15.30 12.22
CA ALA A 128 15.96 -15.30 10.95
C ALA A 128 16.66 -14.49 9.84
N LEU A 129 17.45 -13.48 10.21
CA LEU A 129 18.27 -12.67 9.31
C LEU A 129 19.32 -13.52 8.57
N MET A 130 19.93 -14.49 9.25
CA MET A 130 20.96 -15.35 8.67
C MET A 130 20.39 -16.30 7.62
N THR A 131 19.13 -16.72 7.80
CA THR A 131 18.38 -17.58 6.87
C THR A 131 17.49 -16.80 5.91
N ALA A 132 17.50 -15.46 5.95
CA ALA A 132 16.59 -14.64 5.15
C ALA A 132 16.81 -14.84 3.64
N TRP A 133 18.03 -15.18 3.23
CA TRP A 133 18.43 -15.41 1.85
C TRP A 133 18.85 -16.85 1.62
N ASP A 134 17.95 -17.67 1.10
CA ASP A 134 18.34 -18.90 0.39
C ASP A 134 18.52 -18.57 -1.10
N LEU A 135 19.72 -18.09 -1.46
CA LEU A 135 20.05 -17.68 -2.83
C LEU A 135 19.85 -18.81 -3.86
N LYS A 136 20.04 -20.08 -3.45
CA LYS A 136 20.08 -21.23 -4.35
C LYS A 136 18.73 -21.50 -5.03
N ASN A 137 17.63 -21.03 -4.46
CA ASN A 137 16.28 -21.29 -4.97
C ASN A 137 15.66 -20.15 -5.80
N HIS A 138 16.29 -18.95 -5.84
CA HIS A 138 15.57 -17.72 -6.21
C HIS A 138 16.21 -16.81 -7.27
N GLN A 139 17.47 -17.00 -7.66
CA GLN A 139 18.07 -16.25 -8.80
C GLN A 139 17.65 -16.85 -10.15
N ARG A 140 16.41 -16.58 -10.56
CA ARG A 140 15.87 -17.04 -11.86
C ARG A 140 15.82 -15.95 -12.91
N TRP A 141 15.99 -14.70 -12.51
CA TRP A 141 15.82 -13.54 -13.37
C TRP A 141 17.09 -12.70 -13.40
N LYS A 142 17.28 -11.99 -14.49
CA LYS A 142 18.27 -10.92 -14.62
C LYS A 142 17.65 -9.76 -15.37
N PRO A 143 18.16 -8.52 -15.23
CA PRO A 143 17.87 -7.46 -16.19
C PRO A 143 17.97 -8.01 -17.61
N CYS A 144 16.95 -7.76 -18.44
CA CYS A 144 17.04 -8.14 -19.84
C CYS A 144 18.24 -7.43 -20.44
N ALA A 145 19.15 -8.17 -21.08
CA ALA A 145 20.25 -7.54 -21.78
C ALA A 145 19.66 -6.52 -22.76
N ASN A 146 20.08 -5.27 -22.66
CA ASN A 146 19.87 -4.34 -23.75
C ASN A 146 20.58 -4.98 -24.94
N ARG A 147 19.80 -5.54 -25.87
CA ARG A 147 20.33 -5.77 -27.22
C ARG A 147 20.90 -4.42 -27.59
N SER A 148 22.22 -4.34 -27.69
CA SER A 148 22.95 -3.19 -28.20
C SER A 148 22.33 -2.92 -29.55
N VAL A 149 21.37 -2.01 -29.57
CA VAL A 149 20.93 -1.39 -30.80
C VAL A 149 22.21 -0.68 -31.25
N PRO A 150 22.72 -0.96 -32.46
CA PRO A 150 23.77 -0.14 -33.03
C PRO A 150 23.41 1.34 -32.81
N GLU A 151 24.39 2.23 -32.64
CA GLU A 151 24.17 3.68 -32.61
C GLU A 151 23.56 4.13 -33.96
N ALA A 152 22.29 3.83 -34.16
CA ALA A 152 21.46 4.39 -35.20
C ALA A 152 20.97 5.71 -34.65
N GLU A 153 21.21 6.78 -35.42
CA GLU A 153 20.63 8.08 -35.11
C GLU A 153 19.12 7.92 -34.96
N LEU A 154 18.59 8.45 -33.85
CA LEU A 154 17.14 8.47 -33.64
C LEU A 154 16.50 9.26 -34.78
N PRO A 155 15.31 8.84 -35.26
CA PRO A 155 14.61 9.56 -36.31
C PRO A 155 14.32 11.00 -35.87
N LYS A 156 14.11 11.88 -36.86
CA LYS A 156 13.74 13.28 -36.60
C LYS A 156 12.53 13.34 -35.67
N SER A 157 12.66 14.13 -34.60
CA SER A 157 11.64 14.28 -33.58
C SER A 157 10.38 14.97 -34.13
N ASN A 158 9.21 14.54 -33.64
CA ASN A 158 7.92 15.15 -33.94
C ASN A 158 7.68 16.48 -33.20
N GLY A 159 8.53 16.83 -32.23
CA GLY A 159 8.42 18.05 -31.43
C GLY A 159 8.90 17.87 -29.99
N PHE A 160 8.70 18.88 -29.16
CA PHE A 160 9.14 18.92 -27.75
C PHE A 160 7.99 18.65 -26.78
N LEU A 161 8.21 17.66 -25.90
CA LEU A 161 7.28 17.31 -24.85
C LEU A 161 7.78 17.87 -23.51
N ILE A 162 7.00 18.78 -22.93
CA ILE A 162 7.26 19.38 -21.62
C ILE A 162 6.26 18.81 -20.61
N ILE A 163 6.75 18.31 -19.49
CA ILE A 163 5.90 17.74 -18.44
C ILE A 163 6.24 18.31 -17.07
N GLU A 164 5.22 18.41 -16.23
CA GLU A 164 5.37 18.80 -14.83
C GLU A 164 5.06 17.63 -13.90
N ALA A 165 6.09 17.12 -13.25
CA ALA A 165 5.94 16.04 -12.29
C ALA A 165 5.63 16.61 -10.91
N ASN A 166 4.51 16.14 -10.33
CA ASN A 166 4.04 16.56 -9.01
C ASN A 166 4.07 15.39 -8.02
N GLY A 167 4.16 15.73 -6.73
CA GLY A 167 4.18 14.76 -5.65
C GLY A 167 5.52 14.66 -4.94
N GLY A 168 5.69 13.65 -4.09
CA GLY A 168 6.99 13.33 -3.48
C GLY A 168 7.85 12.44 -4.39
N LEU A 169 9.05 12.09 -3.93
CA LEU A 169 10.08 11.36 -4.70
C LEU A 169 9.52 10.26 -5.62
N ASN A 170 8.80 9.29 -5.05
CA ASN A 170 8.34 8.11 -5.79
C ASN A 170 7.14 8.41 -6.72
N GLN A 171 6.43 9.53 -6.50
CA GLN A 171 5.43 10.01 -7.46
C GLN A 171 6.11 10.69 -8.65
N GLN A 172 7.14 11.49 -8.38
CA GLN A 172 7.98 12.08 -9.43
C GLN A 172 8.64 10.99 -10.29
N ARG A 173 9.22 9.95 -9.67
CA ARG A 173 9.77 8.78 -10.39
C ARG A 173 8.75 8.16 -11.35
N LEU A 174 7.52 7.92 -10.90
CA LEU A 174 6.45 7.38 -11.74
C LEU A 174 6.15 8.31 -12.93
N SER A 175 6.03 9.61 -12.68
CA SER A 175 5.76 10.62 -13.70
C SER A 175 6.88 10.70 -14.74
N ILE A 176 8.15 10.65 -14.31
CA ILE A 176 9.31 10.69 -15.22
C ILE A 176 9.32 9.43 -16.10
N CYS A 177 9.11 8.25 -15.52
CA CYS A 177 9.08 7.00 -16.28
C CYS A 177 7.94 6.98 -17.31
N ASP A 178 6.76 7.48 -16.94
CA ASP A 178 5.64 7.66 -17.87
C ASP A 178 5.96 8.70 -18.95
N ALA A 179 6.68 9.78 -18.63
CA ALA A 179 7.06 10.81 -19.58
C ALA A 179 8.04 10.29 -20.63
N VAL A 180 9.08 9.54 -20.22
CA VAL A 180 10.01 8.88 -21.15
C VAL A 180 9.25 7.92 -22.07
N ALA A 181 8.32 7.13 -21.52
CA ALA A 181 7.51 6.21 -22.30
C ALA A 181 6.58 6.92 -23.30
N VAL A 182 5.97 8.04 -22.92
CA VAL A 182 5.15 8.87 -23.82
C VAL A 182 6.02 9.55 -24.88
N ALA A 183 7.19 10.06 -24.53
CA ALA A 183 8.12 10.67 -25.49
C ALA A 183 8.53 9.67 -26.57
N GLY A 184 8.92 8.45 -26.19
CA GLY A 184 9.20 7.39 -27.16
C GLY A 184 7.97 6.94 -27.97
N LEU A 185 6.79 6.88 -27.35
CA LEU A 185 5.54 6.57 -28.07
C LEU A 185 5.21 7.61 -29.15
N LEU A 186 5.49 8.88 -28.88
CA LEU A 186 5.18 10.00 -29.80
C LEU A 186 6.36 10.34 -30.71
N ASN A 187 7.50 9.65 -30.62
CA ASN A 187 8.76 10.05 -31.22
C ASN A 187 9.08 11.54 -30.97
N ALA A 188 8.94 11.97 -29.72
CA ALA A 188 9.12 13.35 -29.27
C ALA A 188 10.42 13.51 -28.49
N THR A 189 10.99 14.71 -28.52
CA THR A 189 12.10 15.11 -27.66
C THR A 189 11.54 15.47 -26.29
N LEU A 190 11.99 14.79 -25.24
CA LEU A 190 11.60 15.09 -23.87
C LEU A 190 12.46 16.25 -23.34
N VAL A 191 11.81 17.31 -22.86
CA VAL A 191 12.50 18.31 -22.03
C VAL A 191 12.58 17.76 -20.60
N ILE A 192 13.71 17.97 -19.90
CA ILE A 192 13.87 17.49 -18.52
C ILE A 192 12.62 17.85 -17.69
N PRO A 193 12.00 16.86 -17.01
CA PRO A 193 10.81 17.08 -16.21
C PRO A 193 10.93 18.21 -15.20
N ILE A 194 9.94 19.11 -15.21
CA ILE A 194 9.90 20.24 -14.29
C ILE A 194 9.24 19.81 -12.98
N PHE A 195 9.87 20.14 -11.86
CA PHE A 195 9.30 19.96 -10.52
C PHE A 195 8.84 21.30 -9.97
N HIS A 196 7.57 21.40 -9.58
CA HIS A 196 7.07 22.58 -8.87
C HIS A 196 7.18 22.38 -7.36
N LEU A 197 7.30 23.51 -6.63
CA LEU A 197 7.26 23.54 -5.17
C LEU A 197 6.07 22.74 -4.68
N ASN A 198 6.36 21.64 -3.98
CA ASN A 198 5.30 20.77 -3.51
C ASN A 198 4.65 21.40 -2.26
N SER A 199 3.35 21.71 -2.30
CA SER A 199 2.66 22.36 -1.18
C SER A 199 2.53 21.48 0.08
N VAL A 200 2.62 20.15 -0.07
CA VAL A 200 2.57 19.19 1.05
C VAL A 200 3.95 19.02 1.67
N TRP A 201 4.97 18.85 0.83
CA TRP A 201 6.34 18.55 1.26
C TRP A 201 7.21 19.80 1.47
N ARG A 202 6.75 20.96 1.00
CA ARG A 202 7.45 22.25 0.97
C ARG A 202 8.86 22.15 0.41
N ASP A 203 9.02 21.29 -0.58
CA ASP A 203 10.30 20.96 -1.19
C ASP A 203 10.45 21.66 -2.54
N SER A 204 11.50 22.46 -2.68
CA SER A 204 11.84 23.22 -3.87
C SER A 204 12.88 22.54 -4.76
N SER A 205 13.26 21.29 -4.47
CA SER A 205 14.26 20.55 -5.24
C SER A 205 13.85 20.44 -6.71
N THR A 206 14.80 20.70 -7.60
CA THR A 206 14.70 20.53 -9.06
C THR A 206 15.06 19.10 -9.47
N PHE A 207 15.04 18.82 -10.77
CA PHE A 207 15.44 17.51 -11.29
C PHE A 207 16.90 17.19 -10.94
N GLY A 208 17.85 18.08 -11.27
CA GLY A 208 19.28 17.92 -10.99
C GLY A 208 19.64 17.82 -9.50
N ASP A 209 18.82 18.39 -8.61
CA ASP A 209 19.02 18.24 -7.16
C ASP A 209 18.80 16.80 -6.68
N ILE A 210 17.97 16.03 -7.40
CA ILE A 210 17.53 14.68 -7.00
C ILE A 210 18.14 13.60 -7.88
N PHE A 211 18.23 13.83 -9.19
CA PHE A 211 18.67 12.87 -10.18
C PHE A 211 19.85 13.41 -10.97
N ASP A 212 20.71 12.51 -11.41
CA ASP A 212 21.86 12.82 -12.25
C ASP A 212 21.41 13.06 -13.70
N GLU A 213 21.40 14.33 -14.12
CA GLU A 213 20.89 14.74 -15.43
C GLU A 213 21.73 14.19 -16.59
N ASP A 214 23.06 14.27 -16.48
CA ASP A 214 23.98 13.78 -17.51
C ASP A 214 23.80 12.29 -17.73
N TYR A 215 23.75 11.55 -16.64
CA TYR A 215 23.54 10.11 -16.68
C TYR A 215 22.15 9.76 -17.23
N PHE A 216 21.11 10.53 -16.88
CA PHE A 216 19.76 10.33 -17.40
C PHE A 216 19.68 10.54 -18.91
N ILE A 217 20.23 11.65 -19.41
CA ILE A 217 20.27 11.96 -20.86
C ILE A 217 21.07 10.89 -21.61
N ASN A 218 22.28 10.59 -21.13
CA ASN A 218 23.17 9.64 -21.79
C ASN A 218 22.60 8.21 -21.81
N SER A 219 21.95 7.78 -20.72
CA SER A 219 21.32 6.46 -20.64
C SER A 219 20.20 6.31 -21.67
N LEU A 220 19.44 7.37 -21.96
CA LEU A 220 18.29 7.32 -22.85
C LEU A 220 18.61 7.65 -24.33
N ARG A 221 19.83 8.08 -24.65
CA ARG A 221 20.24 8.63 -25.96
C ARG A 221 19.88 7.77 -27.18
N SER A 222 19.87 6.45 -27.03
CA SER A 222 19.56 5.50 -28.13
C SER A 222 18.07 5.16 -28.23
N HIS A 223 17.21 5.76 -27.39
CA HIS A 223 15.80 5.40 -27.27
C HIS A 223 14.86 6.61 -27.28
N VAL A 224 15.26 7.71 -26.62
CA VAL A 224 14.50 8.95 -26.53
C VAL A 224 15.48 10.12 -26.48
N ASN A 225 15.29 11.13 -27.34
CA ASN A 225 16.03 12.37 -27.26
C ASN A 225 15.60 13.16 -26.02
N VAL A 226 16.55 13.52 -25.17
CA VAL A 226 16.29 14.32 -23.96
C VAL A 226 17.15 15.58 -24.01
N VAL A 227 16.53 16.74 -23.76
CA VAL A 227 17.20 18.04 -23.68
C VAL A 227 16.92 18.69 -22.33
N ARG A 228 17.87 19.50 -21.84
CA ARG A 228 17.69 20.20 -20.55
C ARG A 228 16.59 21.24 -20.61
N GLU A 229 16.61 22.02 -21.68
CA GLU A 229 15.73 23.16 -21.89
C GLU A 229 15.20 23.15 -23.32
N LEU A 230 14.12 23.90 -23.54
CA LEU A 230 13.59 24.06 -24.88
C LEU A 230 14.57 24.90 -25.72
N PRO A 231 14.91 24.48 -26.96
CA PRO A 231 15.79 25.27 -27.82
C PRO A 231 15.27 26.70 -28.03
N GLY A 232 16.18 27.67 -28.08
CA GLY A 232 15.83 29.09 -28.11
C GLY A 232 14.99 29.50 -29.33
N ASP A 233 15.24 28.89 -30.48
CA ASP A 233 14.47 29.07 -31.72
C ASP A 233 13.02 28.58 -31.59
N ILE A 234 12.80 27.49 -30.86
CA ILE A 234 11.45 26.99 -30.57
C ILE A 234 10.78 27.86 -29.51
N LEU A 235 11.51 28.25 -28.46
CA LEU A 235 10.98 29.07 -27.37
C LEU A 235 10.59 30.48 -27.85
N GLN A 236 11.29 31.02 -28.85
CA GLN A 236 10.97 32.29 -29.49
C GLN A 236 9.60 32.28 -30.18
N GLN A 237 9.15 31.13 -30.69
CA GLN A 237 7.80 30.98 -31.28
C GLN A 237 6.68 31.15 -30.25
N PHE A 238 7.03 31.13 -28.96
CA PHE A 238 6.12 31.29 -27.83
C PHE A 238 6.44 32.53 -26.98
N ASP A 239 6.96 33.59 -27.61
CA ASP A 239 7.32 34.86 -26.96
C ASP A 239 8.31 34.69 -25.79
N ASN A 240 9.24 33.77 -25.93
CA ASN A 240 10.20 33.41 -24.88
C ASN A 240 9.57 32.94 -23.56
N ASN A 241 8.31 32.46 -23.59
CA ASN A 241 7.57 32.09 -22.39
C ASN A 241 6.92 30.71 -22.52
N THR A 242 7.39 29.75 -21.74
CA THR A 242 6.86 28.38 -21.66
C THR A 242 5.40 28.30 -21.20
N SER A 243 4.83 29.39 -20.66
CA SER A 243 3.42 29.49 -20.30
C SER A 243 2.50 29.73 -21.50
N ASN A 244 3.05 30.23 -22.61
CA ASN A 244 2.30 30.41 -23.86
C ASN A 244 2.17 29.10 -24.66
N ILE A 245 2.97 28.08 -24.31
CA ILE A 245 2.85 26.74 -24.88
C ILE A 245 1.56 26.09 -24.40
N VAL A 246 0.80 25.51 -25.33
CA VAL A 246 -0.49 24.89 -25.03
C VAL A 246 -0.34 23.79 -23.98
N ASN A 247 -1.06 23.96 -22.87
CA ASN A 247 -1.16 22.98 -21.81
C ASN A 247 -2.31 21.99 -22.06
N LEU A 248 -1.96 20.76 -22.44
CA LEU A 248 -2.91 19.68 -22.69
C LEU A 248 -3.34 19.00 -21.37
N ARG A 249 -4.65 18.95 -21.14
CA ARG A 249 -5.23 18.25 -19.98
C ARG A 249 -5.50 16.78 -20.28
N VAL A 250 -4.51 15.93 -20.00
CA VAL A 250 -4.64 14.48 -20.19
C VAL A 250 -5.37 13.82 -19.02
N LYS A 251 -6.33 12.95 -19.33
CA LYS A 251 -7.06 12.16 -18.31
C LYS A 251 -6.10 11.20 -17.58
N ALA A 252 -6.43 10.86 -16.32
CA ALA A 252 -5.63 9.88 -15.60
C ALA A 252 -5.75 8.51 -16.29
N TRP A 253 -4.65 7.77 -16.37
CA TRP A 253 -4.57 6.45 -17.00
C TRP A 253 -4.97 6.43 -18.48
N SER A 254 -4.64 7.47 -19.24
CA SER A 254 -4.92 7.51 -20.69
C SER A 254 -4.16 6.41 -21.43
N SER A 255 -4.81 5.83 -22.45
CA SER A 255 -4.23 4.78 -23.28
C SER A 255 -3.18 5.34 -24.26
N PRO A 256 -2.27 4.50 -24.79
CA PRO A 256 -1.36 4.91 -25.87
C PRO A 256 -2.10 5.54 -27.07
N THR A 257 -3.23 4.94 -27.46
CA THR A 257 -4.11 5.43 -28.53
C THR A 257 -4.62 6.85 -28.28
N TYR A 258 -4.89 7.21 -27.02
CA TYR A 258 -5.26 8.60 -26.68
C TYR A 258 -4.13 9.57 -27.00
N TYR A 259 -2.89 9.24 -26.67
CA TYR A 259 -1.74 10.09 -26.99
C TYR A 259 -1.55 10.24 -28.50
N ILE A 260 -1.64 9.14 -29.26
CA ILE A 260 -1.53 9.17 -30.72
C ILE A 260 -2.64 10.03 -31.38
N HIS A 261 -3.89 9.96 -30.90
CA HIS A 261 -4.98 10.70 -31.54
C HIS A 261 -5.25 12.10 -30.98
N LYS A 262 -4.78 12.42 -29.78
CA LYS A 262 -5.10 13.70 -29.10
C LYS A 262 -3.90 14.55 -28.79
N VAL A 263 -2.73 13.96 -28.55
CA VAL A 263 -1.51 14.69 -28.19
C VAL A 263 -0.61 14.87 -29.41
N LEU A 264 -0.37 13.80 -30.18
CA LEU A 264 0.51 13.84 -31.35
C LEU A 264 0.08 14.89 -32.41
N PRO A 265 -1.20 15.04 -32.79
CA PRO A 265 -1.58 16.04 -33.78
C PRO A 265 -1.26 17.46 -33.33
N LYS A 266 -1.45 17.74 -32.02
CA LYS A 266 -1.11 19.04 -31.44
C LYS A 266 0.39 19.26 -31.32
N LEU A 267 1.14 18.20 -31.03
CA LEU A 267 2.60 18.26 -31.04
C LEU A 267 3.15 18.60 -32.43
N LEU A 268 2.63 17.97 -33.47
CA LEU A 268 3.04 18.24 -34.86
C LEU A 268 2.65 19.65 -35.33
N GLU A 269 1.46 20.12 -34.94
CA GLU A 269 0.96 21.45 -35.30
C GLU A 269 1.76 22.59 -34.65
N MET A 270 2.13 22.43 -33.39
CA MET A 270 2.71 23.52 -32.59
C MET A 270 4.21 23.38 -32.34
N GLY A 271 4.82 22.24 -32.68
CA GLY A 271 6.24 21.95 -32.43
C GLY A 271 6.59 21.69 -30.96
N ALA A 272 5.80 22.18 -29.99
CA ALA A 272 5.94 21.89 -28.57
C ALA A 272 4.58 21.79 -27.86
N VAL A 273 4.48 20.88 -26.88
CA VAL A 273 3.30 20.75 -26.01
C VAL A 273 3.70 20.61 -24.55
N ARG A 274 2.87 21.17 -23.68
CA ARG A 274 3.02 21.05 -22.23
C ARG A 274 1.91 20.17 -21.67
N ILE A 275 2.23 19.30 -20.72
CA ILE A 275 1.23 18.49 -20.00
C ILE A 275 1.40 18.70 -18.50
N ALA A 276 0.49 19.48 -17.93
CA ALA A 276 0.55 19.85 -16.52
C ALA A 276 -0.82 19.77 -15.83
N PRO A 277 -0.96 19.06 -14.70
CA PRO A 277 0.06 18.24 -14.03
C PRO A 277 0.19 16.84 -14.64
N PHE A 278 1.41 16.32 -14.70
CA PHE A 278 1.72 14.97 -15.20
C PHE A 278 1.88 13.99 -14.04
N SER A 279 0.77 13.37 -13.59
CA SER A 279 0.79 12.31 -12.57
C SER A 279 -0.21 11.23 -12.94
N ASN A 280 0.26 9.98 -13.04
CA ASN A 280 -0.54 8.81 -13.47
C ASN A 280 -1.31 9.08 -14.78
N ARG A 281 -0.64 9.66 -15.78
CA ARG A 281 -1.28 10.07 -17.05
C ARG A 281 -1.24 8.99 -18.12
N LEU A 282 -0.37 7.99 -17.99
CA LEU A 282 -0.30 6.85 -18.90
C LEU A 282 -0.86 5.59 -18.23
N ALA A 283 -1.70 4.83 -18.95
CA ALA A 283 -2.27 3.58 -18.47
C ALA A 283 -1.19 2.56 -18.04
N HIS A 284 -1.53 1.64 -17.13
CA HIS A 284 -0.62 0.55 -16.79
C HIS A 284 -0.44 -0.45 -17.95
N ALA A 285 -1.53 -0.77 -18.65
CA ALA A 285 -1.51 -1.63 -19.82
C ALA A 285 -1.10 -0.82 -21.06
N VAL A 286 0.14 -1.05 -21.52
CA VAL A 286 0.72 -0.44 -22.72
C VAL A 286 1.52 -1.51 -23.49
N PRO A 287 1.79 -1.31 -24.79
CA PRO A 287 2.63 -2.22 -25.57
C PRO A 287 4.00 -2.50 -24.93
N SER A 288 4.58 -3.65 -25.24
CA SER A 288 5.86 -4.10 -24.66
C SER A 288 7.01 -3.12 -24.92
N SER A 289 7.05 -2.48 -26.09
CA SER A 289 8.03 -1.43 -26.42
C SER A 289 7.94 -0.23 -25.47
N VAL A 290 6.71 0.19 -25.13
CA VAL A 290 6.44 1.30 -24.21
C VAL A 290 6.74 0.89 -22.76
N GLN A 291 6.44 -0.36 -22.37
CA GLN A 291 6.86 -0.87 -21.05
C GLN A 291 8.37 -0.92 -20.91
N ARG A 292 9.10 -1.32 -21.97
CA ARG A 292 10.57 -1.37 -21.96
C ARG A 292 11.16 0.01 -21.64
N LEU A 293 10.62 1.08 -22.20
CA LEU A 293 11.03 2.45 -21.89
C LEU A 293 10.79 2.81 -20.41
N ARG A 294 9.65 2.41 -19.82
CA ARG A 294 9.42 2.60 -18.38
C ARG A 294 10.43 1.84 -17.52
N CYS A 295 10.73 0.60 -17.89
CA CYS A 295 11.72 -0.23 -17.20
C CYS A 295 13.10 0.42 -17.23
N MET A 296 13.55 0.81 -18.43
CA MET A 296 14.83 1.47 -18.65
C MET A 296 14.91 2.79 -17.89
N ALA A 297 13.88 3.64 -17.98
CA ALA A 297 13.83 4.89 -17.23
C ALA A 297 13.94 4.65 -15.72
N ASN A 298 13.18 3.70 -15.16
CA ASN A 298 13.11 3.51 -13.72
C ASN A 298 14.35 2.84 -13.11
N PHE A 299 14.88 1.81 -13.76
CA PHE A 299 15.92 0.95 -13.19
C PHE A 299 17.32 1.24 -13.73
N GLU A 300 17.43 1.87 -14.91
CA GLU A 300 18.73 2.13 -15.54
C GLU A 300 19.04 3.62 -15.59
N ALA A 301 18.14 4.48 -16.08
CA ALA A 301 18.43 5.90 -16.32
C ALA A 301 18.24 6.81 -15.08
N LEU A 302 17.27 6.51 -14.21
CA LEU A 302 17.03 7.30 -12.99
C LEU A 302 18.01 6.94 -11.88
N ARG A 303 19.19 7.57 -11.94
CA ARG A 303 20.21 7.55 -10.90
C ARG A 303 20.10 8.79 -10.02
N PHE A 304 20.25 8.64 -8.70
CA PHE A 304 20.29 9.80 -7.81
C PHE A 304 21.50 10.71 -8.10
N SER A 305 21.36 12.00 -7.82
CA SER A 305 22.43 13.00 -7.95
C SER A 305 23.64 12.62 -7.09
N GLU A 306 24.83 13.11 -7.47
CA GLU A 306 26.08 12.79 -6.76
C GLU A 306 26.01 13.08 -5.25
N PRO A 307 25.49 14.24 -4.78
CA PRO A 307 25.44 14.51 -3.34
C PRO A 307 24.60 13.50 -2.56
N ILE A 308 23.47 13.06 -3.14
CA ILE A 308 22.61 12.05 -2.54
C ILE A 308 23.32 10.71 -2.51
N ARG A 309 23.95 10.29 -3.61
CA ARG A 309 24.63 8.98 -3.69
C ARG A 309 25.79 8.91 -2.72
N THR A 310 26.67 9.91 -2.71
CA THR A 310 27.87 9.93 -1.87
C THR A 310 27.53 9.80 -0.39
N LEU A 311 26.52 10.54 0.09
CA LEU A 311 26.07 10.40 1.47
C LEU A 311 25.33 9.07 1.71
N ALA A 312 24.45 8.66 0.79
CA ALA A 312 23.71 7.41 0.96
C ALA A 312 24.61 6.17 0.99
N ASP A 313 25.63 6.12 0.14
CA ASP A 313 26.61 5.03 0.08
C ASP A 313 27.42 5.00 1.38
N SER A 314 27.88 6.16 1.87
CA SER A 314 28.52 6.28 3.20
C SER A 314 27.61 5.80 4.34
N MET A 315 26.31 6.11 4.30
CA MET A 315 25.34 5.62 5.27
C MET A 315 25.18 4.09 5.19
N VAL A 316 25.13 3.51 3.99
CA VAL A 316 25.10 2.06 3.78
C VAL A 316 26.36 1.41 4.36
N ASP A 317 27.55 1.94 4.06
CA ASP A 317 28.82 1.42 4.58
C ASP A 317 28.88 1.45 6.11
N ARG A 318 28.41 2.55 6.72
CA ARG A 318 28.29 2.66 8.19
C ARG A 318 27.31 1.65 8.76
N MET A 319 26.18 1.44 8.10
CA MET A 319 25.19 0.45 8.51
C MET A 319 25.76 -0.98 8.43
N VAL A 320 26.46 -1.31 7.34
CA VAL A 320 27.16 -2.59 7.15
C VAL A 320 28.21 -2.78 8.23
N LYS A 321 29.04 -1.77 8.50
CA LYS A 321 30.07 -1.82 9.56
C LYS A 321 29.48 -2.04 10.95
N LYS A 322 28.40 -1.32 11.29
CA LYS A 322 27.65 -1.50 12.55
C LYS A 322 26.96 -2.86 12.65
N SER A 323 26.77 -3.54 11.52
CA SER A 323 26.17 -4.87 11.39
C SER A 323 27.20 -5.99 11.16
N SER A 324 28.45 -5.78 11.56
CA SER A 324 29.54 -6.76 11.40
C SER A 324 29.24 -8.13 12.03
N GLN A 325 28.50 -8.17 13.15
CA GLN A 325 28.12 -9.42 13.83
C GLN A 325 27.21 -10.33 12.99
N SER A 326 26.46 -9.76 12.06
CA SER A 326 25.59 -10.47 11.11
C SER A 326 26.22 -10.54 9.71
N GLY A 327 27.54 -10.32 9.59
CA GLY A 327 28.24 -10.31 8.30
C GLY A 327 27.85 -9.12 7.42
N GLY A 328 27.55 -7.98 8.03
CA GLY A 328 27.09 -6.77 7.34
C GLY A 328 25.58 -6.72 7.09
N LYS A 329 24.85 -7.77 7.47
CA LYS A 329 23.42 -7.91 7.16
C LYS A 329 22.54 -7.12 8.10
N TYR A 330 21.48 -6.48 7.60
CA TYR A 330 20.54 -5.73 8.42
C TYR A 330 19.11 -5.74 7.89
N ILE A 331 18.17 -5.38 8.77
CA ILE A 331 16.78 -5.14 8.39
C ILE A 331 16.58 -3.66 8.20
N SER A 332 15.81 -3.26 7.20
CA SER A 332 15.30 -1.91 7.10
C SER A 332 13.78 -1.88 7.27
N VAL A 333 13.28 -0.91 8.03
CA VAL A 333 11.87 -0.74 8.36
C VAL A 333 11.42 0.63 7.88
N HIS A 334 10.55 0.65 6.87
CA HIS A 334 9.82 1.85 6.49
C HIS A 334 8.61 2.04 7.41
N LEU A 335 8.73 2.99 8.34
CA LEU A 335 7.82 3.19 9.46
C LEU A 335 7.00 4.46 9.27
N ARG A 336 5.70 4.30 8.99
CA ARG A 336 4.75 5.42 8.80
C ARG A 336 3.91 5.70 10.05
N PHE A 337 4.56 6.18 11.10
CA PHE A 337 3.94 6.58 12.38
C PHE A 337 4.13 8.09 12.68
N GLU A 338 4.07 8.92 11.63
CA GLU A 338 4.13 10.37 11.74
C GLU A 338 2.77 10.99 12.11
N GLU A 339 2.78 12.22 12.62
CA GLU A 339 1.58 12.93 13.10
C GLU A 339 0.45 12.96 12.06
N ASP A 340 0.77 13.19 10.78
CA ASP A 340 -0.22 13.20 9.70
C ASP A 340 -0.91 11.84 9.53
N MET A 341 -0.16 10.75 9.62
CA MET A 341 -0.68 9.39 9.49
C MET A 341 -1.51 8.98 10.70
N VAL A 342 -1.05 9.29 11.90
CA VAL A 342 -1.79 9.05 13.16
C VAL A 342 -3.12 9.81 13.11
N ALA A 343 -3.08 11.12 12.83
CA ALA A 343 -4.26 11.98 12.75
C ALA A 343 -5.26 11.53 11.67
N PHE A 344 -4.77 11.21 10.47
CA PHE A 344 -5.60 10.81 9.32
C PHE A 344 -6.29 9.46 9.54
N SER A 345 -5.63 8.53 10.22
CA SER A 345 -6.15 7.19 10.47
C SER A 345 -7.36 7.17 11.42
N CYS A 346 -7.52 8.24 12.21
CA CYS A 346 -8.51 8.34 13.27
C CYS A 346 -8.52 7.12 14.20
N CYS A 347 -7.33 6.59 14.48
CA CYS A 347 -7.12 5.53 15.45
C CYS A 347 -6.81 6.12 16.82
N GLU A 348 -7.05 5.33 17.86
CA GLU A 348 -6.75 5.69 19.26
C GLU A 348 -5.68 4.73 19.77
N TYR A 349 -4.65 5.27 20.41
CA TYR A 349 -3.57 4.53 21.06
C TYR A 349 -3.67 4.73 22.58
N ASP A 350 -2.55 4.78 23.29
CA ASP A 350 -2.49 4.89 24.75
C ASP A 350 -2.28 6.34 25.25
N GLY A 351 -2.52 7.34 24.40
CA GLY A 351 -2.38 8.75 24.75
C GLY A 351 -3.64 9.41 25.35
N GLY A 352 -4.75 8.68 25.47
CA GLY A 352 -5.97 9.17 26.11
C GLY A 352 -6.62 10.39 25.43
N GLU A 353 -7.32 11.21 26.22
CA GLU A 353 -8.01 12.40 25.72
C GLU A 353 -7.04 13.48 25.20
N GLU A 354 -5.81 13.54 25.71
CA GLU A 354 -4.77 14.46 25.22
C GLU A 354 -4.39 14.13 23.77
N GLU A 355 -4.04 12.87 23.47
CA GLU A 355 -3.75 12.44 22.09
C GLU A 355 -4.95 12.70 21.17
N LYS A 356 -6.16 12.39 21.64
CA LYS A 356 -7.38 12.62 20.86
C LYS A 356 -7.57 14.09 20.51
N HIS A 357 -7.37 14.99 21.47
CA HIS A 357 -7.43 16.43 21.26
C HIS A 357 -6.35 16.92 20.29
N GLU A 358 -5.10 16.51 20.47
CA GLU A 358 -4.00 16.82 19.56
C GLU A 358 -4.30 16.36 18.12
N MET A 359 -4.79 15.12 17.97
CA MET A 359 -5.15 14.57 16.66
C MET A 359 -6.32 15.30 16.02
N ASP A 360 -7.27 15.84 16.79
CA ASP A 360 -8.35 16.69 16.28
C ASP A 360 -7.82 18.03 15.76
N ILE A 361 -6.88 18.66 16.48
CA ILE A 361 -6.20 19.89 16.02
C ILE A 361 -5.42 19.61 14.74
N ALA A 362 -4.62 18.53 14.71
CA ALA A 362 -3.86 18.14 13.53
C ALA A 362 -4.77 17.85 12.33
N ARG A 363 -5.92 17.20 12.57
CA ARG A 363 -6.93 16.94 11.52
C ARG A 363 -7.52 18.22 10.94
N GLU A 364 -7.85 19.18 11.80
CA GLU A 364 -8.42 20.45 11.37
C GLU A 364 -7.40 21.27 10.57
N ARG A 365 -6.17 21.40 11.09
CA ARG A 365 -5.06 22.10 10.43
C ARG A 365 -4.78 21.55 9.02
N SER A 366 -4.73 20.23 8.87
CA SER A 366 -4.26 19.58 7.63
C SER A 366 -5.37 19.31 6.61
N TRP A 367 -6.63 19.12 7.03
CA TRP A 367 -7.73 18.77 6.12
C TRP A 367 -8.99 19.64 6.21
N ARG A 368 -8.96 20.76 6.96
CA ARG A 368 -9.98 21.84 6.97
C ARG A 368 -11.42 21.32 7.02
N GLY A 369 -11.88 20.89 8.18
CA GLY A 369 -13.24 20.39 8.41
C GLY A 369 -13.58 19.05 7.74
N LYS A 370 -12.68 18.40 6.97
CA LYS A 370 -12.93 17.10 6.32
C LYS A 370 -13.45 16.04 7.28
N PHE A 371 -12.95 16.01 8.50
CA PHE A 371 -13.31 15.02 9.52
C PHE A 371 -14.52 15.43 10.36
N ARG A 372 -14.90 16.71 10.33
CA ARG A 372 -16.05 17.30 11.05
C ARG A 372 -17.30 17.48 10.17
N LYS A 373 -17.28 16.99 8.91
CA LYS A 373 -18.45 17.06 8.02
C LYS A 373 -19.66 16.36 8.63
N ARG A 374 -20.83 16.99 8.53
CA ARG A 374 -22.11 16.44 9.02
C ARG A 374 -22.33 15.01 8.48
N GLY A 375 -22.69 14.09 9.37
CA GLY A 375 -22.93 12.68 9.04
C GLY A 375 -21.66 11.81 8.99
N ARG A 376 -20.46 12.37 9.15
CA ARG A 376 -19.23 11.58 9.25
C ARG A 376 -19.01 11.09 10.69
N ILE A 377 -19.03 9.78 10.87
CA ILE A 377 -18.77 9.13 12.16
C ILE A 377 -17.37 8.54 12.14
N ILE A 378 -16.53 8.93 13.11
CA ILE A 378 -15.22 8.32 13.35
C ILE A 378 -15.43 7.08 14.21
N ARG A 379 -14.89 5.93 13.76
CA ARG A 379 -14.95 4.65 14.45
C ARG A 379 -13.54 4.06 14.61
N PRO A 380 -12.78 4.48 15.64
CA PRO A 380 -11.37 4.12 15.79
C PRO A 380 -11.16 2.61 15.84
N GLY A 381 -11.98 1.90 16.62
CA GLY A 381 -11.91 0.45 16.72
C GLY A 381 -12.15 -0.29 15.40
N ALA A 382 -13.07 0.19 14.56
CA ALA A 382 -13.29 -0.38 13.24
C ALA A 382 -12.11 -0.10 12.29
N ASN A 383 -11.50 1.09 12.38
CA ASN A 383 -10.31 1.41 11.61
C ASN A 383 -9.13 0.49 11.96
N ARG A 384 -8.98 0.12 13.24
CA ARG A 384 -7.95 -0.82 13.70
C ARG A 384 -8.18 -2.23 13.15
N VAL A 385 -9.38 -2.77 13.32
CA VAL A 385 -9.77 -4.09 12.80
C VAL A 385 -9.64 -4.17 11.27
N ASP A 386 -9.94 -3.10 10.56
CA ASP A 386 -9.79 -3.02 9.10
C ASP A 386 -8.32 -2.97 8.65
N GLY A 387 -7.38 -2.81 9.57
CA GLY A 387 -5.95 -2.66 9.30
C GLY A 387 -5.60 -1.27 8.75
N LYS A 388 -6.39 -0.24 9.04
CA LYS A 388 -6.13 1.14 8.59
C LYS A 388 -5.13 1.87 9.49
N CYS A 389 -5.06 1.52 10.78
CA CYS A 389 -4.13 2.14 11.71
C CYS A 389 -2.66 1.91 11.30
N PRO A 390 -1.81 2.93 11.44
CA PRO A 390 -0.37 2.78 11.60
C PRO A 390 -0.02 1.75 12.68
N LEU A 391 1.01 0.96 12.41
CA LEU A 391 1.61 0.13 13.47
C LEU A 391 2.51 1.02 14.32
N THR A 392 2.40 0.91 15.64
CA THR A 392 3.32 1.60 16.55
C THR A 392 4.72 0.97 16.45
N PRO A 393 5.80 1.69 16.80
CA PRO A 393 7.14 1.09 16.78
C PRO A 393 7.23 -0.12 17.72
N LEU A 394 6.49 -0.13 18.84
CA LEU A 394 6.34 -1.29 19.72
C LEU A 394 5.72 -2.51 19.00
N GLU A 395 4.62 -2.32 18.27
CA GLU A 395 3.96 -3.40 17.51
C GLU A 395 4.89 -3.98 16.44
N VAL A 396 5.67 -3.13 15.78
CA VAL A 396 6.70 -3.57 14.82
C VAL A 396 7.78 -4.39 15.51
N GLY A 397 8.25 -3.93 16.67
CA GLY A 397 9.26 -4.64 17.45
C GLY A 397 8.82 -6.04 17.85
N MET A 398 7.62 -6.16 18.45
CA MET A 398 7.03 -7.44 18.82
C MET A 398 6.83 -8.37 17.62
N MET A 399 6.35 -7.83 16.50
CA MET A 399 6.18 -8.60 15.26
C MET A 399 7.51 -9.21 14.80
N LEU A 400 8.58 -8.41 14.74
CA LEU A 400 9.89 -8.87 14.30
C LEU A 400 10.49 -9.91 15.26
N ARG A 401 10.35 -9.70 16.58
CA ARG A 401 10.74 -10.72 17.58
C ARG A 401 10.03 -12.04 17.37
N GLY A 402 8.70 -12.00 17.17
CA GLY A 402 7.93 -13.22 16.90
C GLY A 402 8.27 -13.88 15.57
N MET A 403 8.79 -13.13 14.59
CA MET A 403 9.28 -13.67 13.31
C MET A 403 10.64 -14.38 13.44
N GLY A 404 11.34 -14.21 14.57
CA GLY A 404 12.64 -14.84 14.84
C GLY A 404 13.85 -13.92 14.64
N PHE A 405 13.65 -12.60 14.56
CA PHE A 405 14.74 -11.63 14.66
C PHE A 405 15.04 -11.38 16.14
N ASP A 406 16.30 -11.54 16.53
CA ASP A 406 16.75 -11.36 17.92
C ASP A 406 17.25 -9.93 18.19
N ASN A 407 17.67 -9.67 19.43
CA ASN A 407 18.17 -8.35 19.86
C ASN A 407 19.55 -8.00 19.28
N SER A 408 20.28 -8.97 18.72
CA SER A 408 21.56 -8.75 18.02
C SER A 408 21.34 -8.21 16.61
N THR A 409 20.10 -8.30 16.10
CA THR A 409 19.74 -7.86 14.75
C THR A 409 19.85 -6.35 14.61
N SER A 410 20.70 -5.89 13.70
CA SER A 410 20.77 -4.48 13.32
C SER A 410 19.54 -4.05 12.52
N VAL A 411 18.95 -2.93 12.90
CA VAL A 411 17.71 -2.40 12.30
C VAL A 411 17.90 -0.96 11.88
N TYR A 412 17.71 -0.67 10.59
CA TYR A 412 17.60 0.69 10.08
C TYR A 412 16.13 1.12 10.02
N VAL A 413 15.77 2.28 10.57
CA VAL A 413 14.42 2.84 10.48
C VAL A 413 14.39 4.02 9.51
N ALA A 414 13.66 3.84 8.41
CA ALA A 414 13.32 4.89 7.46
C ALA A 414 11.95 5.48 7.81
N ALA A 415 11.94 6.72 8.28
CA ALA A 415 10.70 7.42 8.67
C ALA A 415 10.83 8.94 8.54
N GLY A 416 9.69 9.62 8.42
CA GLY A 416 9.61 11.05 8.74
C GLY A 416 9.67 11.29 10.26
N LYS A 417 9.26 12.48 10.69
CA LYS A 417 9.17 12.80 12.12
C LYS A 417 8.08 11.94 12.79
N ILE A 418 8.51 10.95 13.56
CA ILE A 418 7.63 10.07 14.34
C ILE A 418 6.85 10.89 15.38
N TYR A 419 5.55 10.64 15.50
CA TYR A 419 4.70 11.26 16.51
C TYR A 419 5.19 10.86 17.91
N LYS A 420 5.38 11.85 18.81
CA LYS A 420 5.96 11.67 20.17
C LYS A 420 7.13 10.66 20.17
N ALA A 421 8.15 10.94 19.34
CA ALA A 421 9.24 10.01 19.02
C ALA A 421 9.92 9.40 20.24
N GLU A 422 10.19 10.18 21.29
CA GLU A 422 10.80 9.69 22.54
C GLU A 422 9.98 8.56 23.18
N LYS A 423 8.66 8.76 23.33
CA LYS A 423 7.73 7.77 23.86
C LYS A 423 7.66 6.53 22.95
N TYR A 424 7.37 6.74 21.66
CA TYR A 424 7.01 5.63 20.79
C TYR A 424 8.20 4.83 20.26
N MET A 425 9.39 5.43 20.11
CA MET A 425 10.60 4.71 19.66
C MET A 425 11.32 3.98 20.79
N ALA A 426 11.13 4.36 22.06
CA ALA A 426 11.82 3.75 23.18
C ALA A 426 11.62 2.21 23.26
N PRO A 427 10.41 1.65 23.13
CA PRO A 427 10.22 0.20 23.13
C PRO A 427 10.91 -0.50 21.96
N LEU A 428 10.92 0.11 20.77
CA LEU A 428 11.59 -0.48 19.61
C LEU A 428 13.11 -0.53 19.81
N LYS A 429 13.71 0.52 20.40
CA LYS A 429 15.13 0.53 20.80
C LYS A 429 15.44 -0.47 21.91
N GLN A 430 14.53 -0.67 22.86
CA GLN A 430 14.67 -1.71 23.90
C GLN A 430 14.70 -3.11 23.27
N ILE A 431 13.83 -3.37 22.29
CA ILE A 431 13.75 -4.66 21.59
C ILE A 431 14.95 -4.90 20.67
N PHE A 432 15.41 -3.85 19.97
CA PHE A 432 16.56 -3.87 19.05
C PHE A 432 17.56 -2.77 19.43
N PRO A 433 18.54 -3.06 20.31
CA PRO A 433 19.53 -2.07 20.74
C PRO A 433 20.43 -1.54 19.61
N ARG A 434 20.62 -2.29 18.52
CA ARG A 434 21.36 -1.88 17.31
C ARG A 434 20.47 -1.18 16.29
N LEU A 435 19.57 -0.33 16.78
CA LEU A 435 18.68 0.45 15.93
C LEU A 435 19.37 1.73 15.48
N GLU A 436 19.38 1.94 14.18
CA GLU A 436 19.94 3.12 13.52
C GLU A 436 18.86 3.87 12.75
N THR A 437 19.01 5.18 12.63
CA THR A 437 18.22 6.06 11.79
C THR A 437 19.14 6.89 10.91
N LYS A 438 18.57 7.65 9.98
CA LYS A 438 19.35 8.61 9.21
C LYS A 438 20.19 9.55 10.08
N ASP A 439 19.61 10.05 11.18
CA ASP A 439 20.28 10.98 12.10
C ASP A 439 21.37 10.32 12.97
N THR A 440 21.40 8.98 13.07
CA THR A 440 22.49 8.26 13.75
C THR A 440 23.56 7.75 12.81
N LEU A 441 23.23 7.57 11.52
CA LEU A 441 24.19 7.15 10.49
C LEU A 441 24.92 8.31 9.83
N ALA A 442 24.35 9.51 9.76
CA ALA A 442 24.97 10.69 9.16
C ALA A 442 25.16 11.80 10.20
N THR A 443 26.23 12.58 10.08
CA THR A 443 26.47 13.69 11.00
C THR A 443 25.50 14.85 10.71
N PRO A 444 25.27 15.75 11.68
CA PRO A 444 24.44 16.94 11.45
C PRO A 444 24.92 17.81 10.28
N GLU A 445 26.23 17.86 10.03
CA GLU A 445 26.88 18.60 8.96
C GLU A 445 26.64 17.94 7.61
N GLU A 446 26.81 16.62 7.51
CA GLU A 446 26.53 15.84 6.31
C GLU A 446 25.04 15.93 5.91
N LEU A 447 24.14 15.98 6.89
CA LEU A 447 22.70 16.10 6.65
C LEU A 447 22.25 17.54 6.37
N ALA A 448 23.02 18.56 6.73
CA ALA A 448 22.62 19.96 6.62
C ALA A 448 22.16 20.35 5.20
N PRO A 449 22.83 19.95 4.09
CA PRO A 449 22.41 20.26 2.73
C PRO A 449 21.07 19.64 2.31
N PHE A 450 20.59 18.64 3.05
CA PHE A 450 19.36 17.90 2.76
C PHE A 450 18.19 18.35 3.65
N LYS A 451 18.46 19.09 4.73
CA LYS A 451 17.41 19.62 5.62
C LYS A 451 16.50 20.58 4.85
N GLY A 452 15.19 20.46 5.06
CA GLY A 452 14.18 21.19 4.29
C GLY A 452 13.78 20.54 2.95
N HIS A 453 14.56 19.57 2.47
CA HIS A 453 14.31 18.87 1.21
C HIS A 453 13.87 17.42 1.45
N SER A 454 12.60 17.23 1.80
CA SER A 454 12.05 15.91 2.14
C SER A 454 12.26 14.84 1.06
N THR A 455 12.30 15.22 -0.21
CA THR A 455 12.51 14.33 -1.36
C THR A 455 13.94 13.81 -1.39
N ARG A 456 14.91 14.68 -1.12
CA ARG A 456 16.33 14.31 -1.04
C ARG A 456 16.61 13.46 0.21
N LEU A 457 16.00 13.80 1.35
CA LEU A 457 16.05 12.97 2.56
C LEU A 457 15.44 11.57 2.35
N ALA A 458 14.31 11.50 1.66
CA ALA A 458 13.68 10.22 1.32
C ALA A 458 14.53 9.40 0.34
N ALA A 459 15.38 10.03 -0.48
CA ALA A 459 16.30 9.33 -1.36
C ALA A 459 17.44 8.65 -0.57
N LEU A 460 17.96 9.28 0.48
CA LEU A 460 18.91 8.66 1.40
C LEU A 460 18.30 7.41 2.05
N ASP A 461 17.10 7.56 2.63
CA ASP A 461 16.35 6.45 3.22
C ASP A 461 16.07 5.32 2.19
N TYR A 462 15.76 5.69 0.95
CA TYR A 462 15.52 4.74 -0.13
C TYR A 462 16.74 3.86 -0.40
N THR A 463 17.94 4.43 -0.50
CA THR A 463 19.17 3.67 -0.77
C THR A 463 19.54 2.76 0.38
N VAL A 464 19.49 3.23 1.64
CA VAL A 464 19.77 2.37 2.79
C VAL A 464 18.77 1.20 2.88
N CYS A 465 17.50 1.42 2.57
CA CYS A 465 16.51 0.35 2.48
C CYS A 465 16.69 -0.57 1.26
N LEU A 466 17.28 -0.09 0.16
CA LEU A 466 17.53 -0.87 -1.05
C LEU A 466 18.59 -1.94 -0.81
N HIS A 467 19.59 -1.63 0.00
CA HIS A 467 20.72 -2.52 0.30
C HIS A 467 20.52 -3.45 1.50
N SER A 468 19.41 -3.33 2.24
CA SER A 468 19.16 -4.22 3.38
C SER A 468 18.81 -5.65 2.96
N GLU A 469 19.08 -6.65 3.81
CA GLU A 469 18.71 -8.04 3.54
C GLU A 469 17.20 -8.23 3.57
N VAL A 470 16.54 -7.60 4.55
CA VAL A 470 15.09 -7.65 4.72
C VAL A 470 14.55 -6.25 4.70
N PHE A 471 13.50 -6.02 3.91
CA PHE A 471 12.74 -4.77 3.92
C PHE A 471 11.38 -4.98 4.56
N VAL A 472 11.00 -4.14 5.52
CA VAL A 472 9.71 -4.19 6.21
C VAL A 472 8.95 -2.91 5.90
N THR A 473 7.68 -3.03 5.50
CA THR A 473 6.83 -1.84 5.27
C THR A 473 5.59 -1.89 6.13
N THR A 474 5.42 -0.92 7.03
CA THR A 474 4.27 -0.89 7.95
C THR A 474 3.01 -0.30 7.33
N GLN A 475 3.16 0.44 6.23
CA GLN A 475 2.09 1.03 5.46
C GLN A 475 2.30 0.84 3.96
N GLY A 476 1.22 0.97 3.18
CA GLY A 476 1.33 1.11 1.73
C GLY A 476 1.84 2.50 1.34
N GLY A 477 1.96 2.74 0.04
CA GLY A 477 2.38 4.02 -0.51
C GLY A 477 3.36 3.86 -1.65
N ASN A 478 3.83 4.97 -2.22
CA ASN A 478 4.73 4.93 -3.38
C ASN A 478 6.17 4.54 -3.00
N PHE A 479 6.63 4.84 -1.77
CA PHE A 479 7.96 4.42 -1.31
C PHE A 479 8.15 2.90 -1.33
N PRO A 480 7.36 2.10 -0.58
CA PRO A 480 7.53 0.65 -0.61
C PRO A 480 7.22 0.06 -1.98
N HIS A 481 6.28 0.67 -2.73
CA HIS A 481 5.97 0.26 -4.09
C HIS A 481 7.24 0.23 -4.96
N PHE A 482 7.93 1.36 -5.11
CA PHE A 482 9.12 1.46 -5.95
C PHE A 482 10.32 0.70 -5.40
N LEU A 483 10.51 0.74 -4.07
CA LEU A 483 11.64 0.06 -3.45
C LEU A 483 11.55 -1.46 -3.64
N MET A 484 10.36 -2.05 -3.48
CA MET A 484 10.17 -3.48 -3.66
C MET A 484 10.52 -3.96 -5.07
N GLY A 485 10.09 -3.24 -6.11
CA GLY A 485 10.45 -3.61 -7.48
C GLY A 485 11.93 -3.42 -7.76
N HIS A 486 12.55 -2.36 -7.22
CA HIS A 486 13.98 -2.12 -7.38
C HIS A 486 14.83 -3.18 -6.70
N ARG A 487 14.49 -3.57 -5.47
CA ARG A 487 15.12 -4.71 -4.79
C ARG A 487 14.99 -5.99 -5.61
N ARG A 488 13.81 -6.31 -6.15
CA ARG A 488 13.63 -7.49 -7.03
C ARG A 488 14.48 -7.41 -8.30
N TYR A 489 14.59 -6.22 -8.90
CA TYR A 489 15.38 -6.00 -10.10
C TYR A 489 16.87 -6.24 -9.85
N LEU A 490 17.42 -5.71 -8.76
CA LEU A 490 18.83 -5.91 -8.40
C LEU A 490 19.15 -7.34 -7.97
N TYR A 491 18.26 -7.98 -7.21
CA TYR A 491 18.52 -9.28 -6.59
C TYR A 491 17.89 -10.46 -7.34
N GLY A 492 17.96 -10.46 -8.67
CA GLY A 492 17.66 -11.64 -9.49
C GLY A 492 16.20 -12.11 -9.47
N GLY A 493 15.27 -11.19 -9.21
CA GLY A 493 13.82 -11.43 -9.21
C GLY A 493 13.22 -11.65 -7.81
N HIS A 494 14.04 -11.73 -6.77
CA HIS A 494 13.55 -11.89 -5.41
C HIS A 494 14.38 -11.10 -4.39
N ALA A 495 13.70 -10.41 -3.48
CA ALA A 495 14.33 -9.81 -2.31
C ALA A 495 13.37 -9.88 -1.14
N LYS A 496 13.87 -10.25 0.05
CA LYS A 496 13.03 -10.44 1.22
C LYS A 496 12.28 -9.15 1.55
N THR A 497 10.95 -9.24 1.57
CA THR A 497 10.07 -8.12 1.92
C THR A 497 8.96 -8.59 2.83
N ILE A 498 8.80 -7.95 3.98
CA ILE A 498 7.74 -8.21 4.96
C ILE A 498 6.68 -7.13 4.83
N LYS A 499 5.47 -7.55 4.45
CA LYS A 499 4.27 -6.71 4.46
C LYS A 499 3.26 -7.33 5.42
N PRO A 500 3.13 -6.81 6.65
CA PRO A 500 2.32 -7.46 7.66
C PRO A 500 0.83 -7.43 7.33
N ASP A 501 0.13 -8.50 7.72
CA ASP A 501 -1.32 -8.49 7.78
C ASP A 501 -1.77 -7.74 9.04
N LYS A 502 -2.01 -6.43 8.87
CA LYS A 502 -2.43 -5.55 9.96
C LYS A 502 -3.74 -5.96 10.62
N ARG A 503 -4.65 -6.62 9.90
CA ARG A 503 -5.92 -7.09 10.48
C ARG A 503 -5.67 -8.25 11.44
N LYS A 504 -4.81 -9.17 11.03
CA LYS A 504 -4.36 -10.27 11.88
C LYS A 504 -3.57 -9.75 13.09
N LEU A 505 -2.67 -8.79 12.88
CA LEU A 505 -1.92 -8.16 13.98
C LEU A 505 -2.85 -7.46 14.98
N ALA A 506 -3.86 -6.72 14.53
CA ALA A 506 -4.83 -6.08 15.41
C ALA A 506 -5.47 -7.09 16.38
N LEU A 507 -5.86 -8.27 15.88
CA LEU A 507 -6.43 -9.35 16.71
C LEU A 507 -5.43 -9.96 17.69
N LEU A 508 -4.14 -10.01 17.35
CA LEU A 508 -3.10 -10.58 18.21
C LEU A 508 -2.68 -9.60 19.30
N PHE A 509 -2.55 -8.32 18.95
CA PHE A 509 -2.17 -7.25 19.87
C PHE A 509 -3.32 -6.80 20.79
N ASP A 510 -4.55 -7.24 20.54
CA ASP A 510 -5.70 -7.08 21.45
C ASP A 510 -5.95 -8.34 22.30
N LYS A 511 -4.95 -9.24 22.43
CA LYS A 511 -5.02 -10.44 23.27
C LYS A 511 -3.93 -10.45 24.34
N PRO A 512 -4.09 -9.70 25.44
CA PRO A 512 -3.11 -9.67 26.55
C PRO A 512 -2.80 -11.04 27.15
N LYS A 513 -3.66 -12.05 26.95
CA LYS A 513 -3.45 -13.40 27.46
C LYS A 513 -2.76 -14.34 26.46
N ILE A 514 -2.37 -13.89 25.26
CA ILE A 514 -1.73 -14.75 24.25
C ILE A 514 -0.46 -15.43 24.80
N ARG A 515 -0.25 -16.69 24.41
CA ARG A 515 0.97 -17.44 24.74
C ARG A 515 2.07 -17.13 23.71
N TRP A 516 3.32 -17.06 24.16
CA TRP A 516 4.47 -16.77 23.29
C TRP A 516 4.53 -17.69 22.07
N GLU A 517 4.44 -19.01 22.26
CA GLU A 517 4.46 -19.98 21.15
C GLU A 517 3.37 -19.74 20.11
N ALA A 518 2.16 -19.42 20.58
CA ALA A 518 1.05 -19.13 19.67
C ALA A 518 1.31 -17.84 18.89
N PHE A 519 1.82 -16.78 19.55
CA PHE A 519 2.19 -15.54 18.88
C PHE A 519 3.29 -15.75 17.84
N LYS A 520 4.37 -16.44 18.22
CA LYS A 520 5.51 -16.80 17.36
C LYS A 520 5.08 -17.60 16.14
N GLN A 521 4.22 -18.62 16.32
CA GLN A 521 3.69 -19.40 15.20
C GLN A 521 2.94 -18.51 14.19
N GLN A 522 2.08 -17.60 14.67
CA GLN A 522 1.34 -16.69 13.79
C GLN A 522 2.26 -15.71 13.05
N MET A 523 3.36 -15.27 13.68
CA MET A 523 4.35 -14.39 13.08
C MET A 523 5.21 -15.13 12.03
N LYS A 524 5.68 -16.34 12.34
CA LYS A 524 6.38 -17.21 11.38
C LYS A 524 5.52 -17.54 10.16
N ASP A 525 4.24 -17.82 10.36
CA ASP A 525 3.30 -18.01 9.25
C ASP A 525 3.19 -16.74 8.40
N MET A 526 3.09 -15.56 9.01
CA MET A 526 3.04 -14.28 8.29
C MET A 526 4.32 -14.00 7.50
N LEU A 527 5.48 -14.34 8.06
CA LEU A 527 6.77 -14.26 7.38
C LEU A 527 6.77 -15.17 6.14
N ARG A 528 6.45 -16.47 6.29
CA ARG A 528 6.37 -17.43 5.16
C ARG A 528 5.46 -16.95 4.03
N HIS A 529 4.30 -16.36 4.35
CA HIS A 529 3.40 -15.79 3.33
C HIS A 529 4.00 -14.57 2.62
N SER A 530 4.80 -13.76 3.33
CA SER A 530 5.48 -12.60 2.74
C SER A 530 6.54 -13.04 1.73
N ASP A 531 7.29 -14.09 2.05
CA ASP A 531 8.30 -14.69 1.17
C ASP A 531 7.71 -15.17 -0.16
N GLN A 532 6.59 -15.91 -0.08
CA GLN A 532 5.89 -16.44 -1.26
C GLN A 532 5.41 -15.31 -2.19
N LYS A 533 4.98 -14.18 -1.63
CA LYS A 533 4.61 -12.99 -2.43
C LYS A 533 5.82 -12.27 -3.03
N GLY A 534 7.00 -12.48 -2.46
CA GLY A 534 8.26 -11.91 -2.92
C GLY A 534 8.71 -12.43 -4.29
N ILE A 535 8.20 -13.58 -4.75
CA ILE A 535 8.52 -14.20 -6.05
C ILE A 535 7.38 -14.09 -7.08
N GLU A 536 6.30 -13.38 -6.74
CA GLU A 536 5.13 -13.24 -7.60
C GLU A 536 5.46 -12.45 -8.88
N LEU A 537 4.93 -12.91 -10.01
CA LEU A 537 5.01 -12.22 -11.31
C LEU A 537 3.97 -11.10 -11.41
N LYS A 538 4.22 -10.12 -12.27
CA LYS A 538 3.27 -9.05 -12.52
C LYS A 538 1.97 -9.63 -13.11
N LYS A 539 0.85 -9.37 -12.44
CA LYS A 539 -0.50 -9.57 -12.99
C LYS A 539 -0.79 -8.47 -14.02
N SER A 540 -1.78 -8.66 -14.89
CA SER A 540 -2.16 -7.66 -15.91
C SER A 540 -2.46 -6.26 -15.34
N SER A 541 -3.08 -6.20 -14.17
CA SER A 541 -3.37 -4.96 -13.41
C SER A 541 -2.27 -4.57 -12.41
N GLY A 542 -1.22 -5.39 -12.28
CA GLY A 542 -0.10 -5.14 -11.39
C GLY A 542 0.82 -4.05 -11.93
N SER A 543 1.41 -3.29 -11.03
CA SER A 543 2.38 -2.25 -11.40
C SER A 543 3.78 -2.85 -11.58
N LEU A 544 4.44 -2.48 -12.69
CA LEU A 544 5.81 -2.91 -12.99
C LEU A 544 6.81 -2.42 -11.93
N TYR A 545 6.51 -1.28 -11.28
CA TYR A 545 7.36 -0.70 -10.25
C TYR A 545 7.35 -1.52 -8.95
N THR A 546 6.35 -2.38 -8.72
CA THR A 546 6.38 -3.40 -7.64
C THR A 546 6.90 -4.74 -8.16
N PHE A 547 6.45 -5.13 -9.35
CA PHE A 547 6.65 -6.45 -9.95
C PHE A 547 7.32 -6.28 -11.33
N PRO A 548 8.66 -6.21 -11.40
CA PRO A 548 9.36 -5.93 -12.66
C PRO A 548 9.34 -7.11 -13.65
N MET A 549 9.03 -8.33 -13.21
CA MET A 549 8.99 -9.52 -14.07
C MET A 549 7.59 -9.76 -14.63
N PRO A 550 7.45 -10.11 -15.93
CA PRO A 550 8.51 -10.36 -16.90
C PRO A 550 8.90 -9.14 -17.77
N ASP A 551 8.27 -7.97 -17.57
CA ASP A 551 8.43 -6.84 -18.51
C ASP A 551 9.85 -6.23 -18.52
N CYS A 552 10.49 -6.15 -17.36
CA CYS A 552 11.79 -5.51 -17.17
C CYS A 552 12.94 -6.52 -16.97
N MET A 553 12.62 -7.81 -16.84
CA MET A 553 13.58 -8.84 -16.48
C MET A 553 13.35 -10.10 -17.30
N CYS A 554 14.45 -10.77 -17.63
CA CYS A 554 14.49 -11.97 -18.45
C CYS A 554 14.90 -13.18 -17.60
N LYS A 555 14.34 -14.36 -17.91
CA LYS A 555 14.76 -15.60 -17.24
C LYS A 555 16.21 -15.91 -17.61
N GLN A 556 16.99 -16.36 -16.64
CA GLN A 556 18.29 -16.96 -16.92
C GLN A 556 18.07 -18.31 -17.60
N ALA A 557 18.83 -18.59 -18.67
CA ALA A 557 18.85 -19.93 -19.25
C ALA A 557 19.36 -20.89 -18.17
N GLY A 558 18.58 -21.92 -17.84
CA GLY A 558 18.97 -22.87 -16.80
C GLY A 558 20.31 -23.50 -17.15
N VAL A 559 21.21 -23.59 -16.17
CA VAL A 559 22.32 -24.55 -16.24
C VAL A 559 21.65 -25.91 -16.41
N ARG A 560 21.67 -26.46 -17.62
CA ARG A 560 21.35 -27.87 -17.83
C ARG A 560 22.39 -28.62 -16.99
N ASN A 561 21.93 -29.39 -16.01
CA ASN A 561 22.76 -30.42 -15.42
C ASN A 561 23.12 -31.39 -16.57
N GLU A 562 24.26 -31.17 -17.22
CA GLU A 562 24.98 -32.18 -17.96
C GLU A 562 25.50 -33.20 -16.96
N ASN A 563 24.59 -34.05 -16.49
CA ASN A 563 24.87 -35.31 -15.82
C ASN A 563 23.68 -36.23 -16.12
N ARG A 564 23.59 -36.63 -17.39
CA ARG A 564 22.87 -37.84 -17.79
C ARG A 564 23.81 -38.70 -18.62
N ASN A 565 24.56 -39.52 -17.89
CA ASN A 565 25.04 -40.85 -18.23
C ASN A 565 25.44 -41.07 -19.70
N SER A 566 26.70 -40.79 -19.99
CA SER A 566 27.54 -41.75 -20.71
C SER A 566 27.58 -43.02 -19.87
N ASN A 567 26.98 -44.12 -20.36
CA ASN A 567 27.35 -45.52 -20.11
C ASN A 567 26.13 -46.44 -20.27
N THR A 568 25.86 -46.87 -21.51
CA THR A 568 25.45 -48.26 -21.75
C THR A 568 25.83 -48.66 -23.18
N THR A 569 27.01 -49.27 -23.31
CA THR A 569 27.35 -50.20 -24.39
C THR A 569 28.54 -51.01 -23.89
N ILE A 570 28.27 -52.20 -23.38
CA ILE A 570 28.85 -53.50 -23.73
C ILE A 570 27.75 -54.52 -23.41
#